data_AF-A0A355S839-F1
#
_entry.id   AF-A0A355S839-F1
#
_cell.length_a   1.000
_cell.length_b   1.000
_cell.length_c   1.000
_cell.angle_alpha   90.00
_cell.angle_beta   90.00
_cell.angle_gamma   90.00
#
_symmetry.space_group_name_H-M   'P 1'
#
loop_
_entity.id
_entity.type
_entity.pdbx_description
1 polymer ?
#
loop_
_entity_poly.entity_id
_entity_poly.type
_entity_poly.pdbx_seq_one_letter_code
_entity_poly.pdbx_strand_id
1 'polypeptide(L)' 'SIDGKPVESLRGLQGILSGYEPGNEVELTFNRGGERTTCSIKLARLADVMPQQK' A
#
# COMPACT_ATOMS: atom_id res chain seq x y z
N SER A 1 1.08 3.63 -8.03
CA SER A 1 -0.23 4.21 -7.67
C SER A 1 -0.99 3.25 -6.78
N ILE A 2 -1.94 3.78 -6.03
CA ILE A 2 -2.90 3.01 -5.22
C ILE A 2 -4.29 3.37 -5.74
N ASP A 3 -5.05 2.40 -6.26
CA ASP A 3 -6.38 2.60 -6.87
C ASP A 3 -6.39 3.74 -7.90
N GLY A 4 -5.40 3.76 -8.79
CA GLY A 4 -5.23 4.83 -9.78
C GLY A 4 -4.72 6.17 -9.23
N LYS A 5 -4.67 6.38 -7.91
CA LYS A 5 -4.10 7.60 -7.29
C LYS A 5 -2.58 7.59 -7.43
N PRO A 6 -1.97 8.63 -8.05
CA PRO A 6 -0.53 8.71 -8.16
C PRO A 6 0.12 8.86 -6.78
N VAL A 7 1.28 8.24 -6.61
CA VAL A 7 2.07 8.29 -5.38
C VAL A 7 3.44 8.86 -5.74
N GLU A 8 3.68 10.09 -5.33
CA GLU A 8 4.91 10.84 -5.67
C GLU A 8 5.88 10.94 -4.49
N SER A 9 5.41 10.67 -3.26
CA SER A 9 6.23 10.71 -2.05
C SER A 9 5.70 9.75 -0.99
N LEU A 10 6.55 9.41 -0.01
CA LEU A 10 6.16 8.61 1.16
C LEU A 10 5.01 9.26 1.94
N ARG A 11 5.04 10.58 2.10
CA ARG A 11 3.94 11.33 2.74
C ARG A 11 2.65 11.22 1.93
N GLY A 12 2.72 11.31 0.60
CA GLY A 12 1.57 11.12 -0.28
C GLY A 12 0.97 9.72 -0.17
N LEU A 13 1.83 8.69 -0.11
CA LEU A 13 1.39 7.32 0.15
C LEU A 13 0.65 7.19 1.49
N GLN A 14 1.23 7.73 2.57
CA GLN A 14 0.61 7.71 3.90
C GLN A 14 -0.75 8.43 3.90
N GLY A 15 -0.86 9.58 3.23
CA GLY A 15 -2.11 10.32 3.11
C GLY A 15 -3.17 9.60 2.29
N ILE A 16 -2.77 8.85 1.26
CA ILE A 16 -3.71 8.00 0.51
C ILE A 16 -4.20 6.85 1.41
N LEU A 17 -3.27 6.15 2.07
CA LEU A 17 -3.59 4.99 2.91
C LEU A 17 -4.37 5.36 4.18
N SER A 18 -4.26 6.59 4.70
CA SER A 18 -5.01 7.03 5.87
C SER A 18 -6.52 7.08 5.66
N GLY A 19 -6.99 7.07 4.41
CA GLY A 19 -8.41 6.99 4.06
C GLY A 19 -8.96 5.56 4.01
N TYR A 20 -8.12 4.54 4.24
CA TYR A 20 -8.52 3.13 4.18
C TYR A 20 -8.45 2.49 5.56
N GLU A 21 -9.29 1.49 5.75
CA GLU A 21 -9.29 0.64 6.93
C GLU A 21 -8.45 -0.62 6.71
N PRO A 22 -7.84 -1.17 7.78
CA PRO A 22 -7.27 -2.50 7.73
C PRO A 22 -8.31 -3.53 7.24
N GLY A 23 -7.88 -4.39 6.34
CA GLY A 23 -8.74 -5.37 5.69
C GLY A 23 -9.29 -4.92 4.33
N ASN A 24 -9.21 -3.63 3.98
CA ASN A 24 -9.52 -3.20 2.62
C ASN A 24 -8.56 -3.81 1.60
N GLU A 25 -9.09 -4.14 0.43
CA GLU A 25 -8.28 -4.48 -0.75
C GLU A 25 -8.05 -3.22 -1.57
N VAL A 26 -6.81 -3.03 -2.02
CA VAL A 26 -6.40 -1.92 -2.88
C VAL A 26 -5.58 -2.44 -4.05
N GLU A 27 -5.73 -1.80 -5.21
CA GLU A 27 -4.91 -2.07 -6.38
C GLU A 27 -3.59 -1.30 -6.28
N LEU A 28 -2.48 -2.02 -6.11
CA LEU A 28 -1.14 -1.49 -6.14
C LEU A 28 -0.57 -1.63 -7.55
N THR A 29 -0.20 -0.51 -8.16
CA THR A 29 0.64 -0.50 -9.36
C THR A 29 2.02 0.04 -9.04
N PHE A 30 3.07 -0.71 -9.35
CA PHE A 30 4.46 -0.33 -9.10
C PHE A 30 5.37 -0.71 -10.28
N ASN A 31 6.56 -0.11 -10.34
CA ASN A 31 7.60 -0.49 -11.28
C ASN A 31 8.70 -1.26 -10.55
N ARG A 32 9.06 -2.44 -11.03
CA ARG A 32 10.17 -3.24 -10.51
C ARG A 32 10.98 -3.79 -11.68
N GLY A 33 12.27 -3.45 -11.74
CA GLY A 33 13.14 -3.91 -12.82
C GLY A 33 12.78 -3.35 -14.20
N GLY A 34 12.12 -2.19 -14.26
CA GLY A 34 11.65 -1.60 -15.53
C GLY A 34 10.27 -2.10 -15.96
N GLU A 35 9.75 -3.16 -15.35
CA GLU A 35 8.41 -3.68 -15.61
C GLU A 35 7.37 -3.02 -14.70
N ARG A 36 6.26 -2.62 -15.31
CA ARG A 36 5.09 -2.10 -14.59
C ARG A 36 4.20 -3.28 -14.23
N THR A 37 4.02 -3.51 -12.93
CA THR A 37 3.17 -4.57 -12.39
C THR A 37 2.00 -3.98 -11.63
N THR A 38 0.83 -4.62 -11.75
CA THR A 38 -0.38 -4.29 -11.00
C THR A 38 -0.84 -5.52 -10.22
N CYS A 39 -1.13 -5.37 -8.94
CA CYS A 39 -1.68 -6.44 -8.10
C CYS A 39 -2.68 -5.90 -7.07
N SER A 40 -3.66 -6.74 -6.70
CA SER A 40 -4.53 -6.46 -5.55
C SER A 40 -3.83 -6.90 -4.27
N ILE A 41 -3.79 -6.01 -3.27
CA ILE A 41 -3.22 -6.28 -1.95
C ILE A 41 -4.26 -5.98 -0.86
N LYS A 42 -4.22 -6.75 0.22
CA LYS A 42 -5.04 -6.51 1.40
C LYS A 42 -4.25 -5.71 2.43
N LEU A 43 -4.80 -4.58 2.86
CA LEU A 43 -4.21 -3.76 3.92
C LEU A 43 -4.33 -4.47 5.26
N ALA A 44 -3.32 -4.34 6.11
CA ALA A 44 -3.30 -4.90 7.44
C ALA A 44 -2.79 -3.87 8.45
N ARG A 45 -3.16 -4.03 9.73
CA ARG A 45 -2.54 -3.21 10.79
C ARG A 45 -1.10 -3.67 10.93
N LEU A 46 -0.19 -2.71 11.12
CA LEU A 46 1.21 -3.02 11.39
C LEU A 46 1.36 -3.96 12.60
N ALA A 47 0.55 -3.76 13.64
CA ALA A 47 0.49 -4.61 14.82
C ALA A 47 0.10 -6.07 14.54
N ASP A 48 -0.69 -6.32 13.48
CA ASP A 48 -1.13 -7.67 13.11
C ASP A 48 -0.07 -8.42 12.30
N VAL A 49 0.83 -7.70 11.60
CA VAL A 49 1.83 -8.30 10.67
C VAL A 49 3.21 -8.39 11.31
N MET A 50 3.57 -7.42 12.14
CA MET A 50 4.84 -7.39 12.87
C MET A 50 4.54 -7.47 14.37
N PRO A 51 4.30 -8.68 14.91
CA PRO A 51 4.34 -8.85 16.36
C PRO A 51 5.73 -8.41 16.81
N GLN A 52 5.79 -7.53 17.81
CA GLN A 52 7.03 -7.00 18.38
C GLN A 52 8.06 -8.13 18.50
N GLN A 53 9.12 -8.08 17.69
CA GLN A 53 10.30 -8.92 17.94
C GLN A 53 10.88 -8.41 19.26
N LYS A 54 10.57 -9.15 20.33
CA LYS A 54 11.07 -8.94 21.68
C LYS A 54 12.51 -9.43 21.77
#